data_AF-A0A946N3E9-F1
#
_entry.id   AF-A0A946N3E9-F1
#
_cell.length_a   1.000
_cell.length_b   1.000
_cell.length_c   1.000
_cell.angle_alpha   90.00
_cell.angle_beta   90.00
_cell.angle_gamma   90.00
#
_symmetry.space_group_name_H-M   'P 1'
#
loop_
_entity.id
_entity.type
_entity.pdbx_description
1 polymer ?
#
loop_
_entity_poly.entity_id
_entity_poly.type
_entity_poly.pdbx_seq_one_letter_code
_entity_poly.pdbx_strand_id
1 'polypeptide(L)'
;MKKLFVILTLCSLLVMPTMTMAMDVDLTKTTAKGLTDFQTQAGYASSDKNLVEIVGNVVKIVLTLLGVVVLVIIIYAGFLWMTAGGNEDQVKKSKQWLINAVIGLALILAAYAISSFVVQNLASATTK
;
A
#
# COMPACT_ATOMS: atom_id res chain seq x y z
N MET A 1 12.92 9.67 -22.00
CA MET A 1 11.80 8.73 -22.22
C MET A 1 12.18 7.26 -21.99
N LYS A 2 13.23 6.75 -22.63
CA LYS A 2 13.69 5.34 -22.52
C LYS A 2 14.03 4.90 -21.07
N LYS A 3 14.61 5.80 -20.29
CA LYS A 3 15.03 5.57 -18.88
C LYS A 3 13.85 5.40 -17.92
N LEU A 4 12.72 6.05 -18.22
CA LEU A 4 11.51 6.05 -17.40
C LEU A 4 10.74 4.72 -17.57
N PHE A 5 10.73 4.18 -18.80
CA PHE A 5 10.15 2.87 -19.08
C PHE A 5 10.97 1.75 -18.43
N VAL A 6 12.30 1.82 -18.50
CA VAL A 6 13.20 0.84 -17.84
C VAL A 6 13.01 0.83 -16.32
N ILE A 7 12.78 1.97 -15.67
CA ILE A 7 12.53 2.03 -14.22
C ILE A 7 11.15 1.45 -13.86
N LEU A 8 10.12 1.65 -14.69
CA LEU A 8 8.79 1.08 -14.49
C LEU A 8 8.80 -0.45 -14.67
N THR A 9 9.48 -0.94 -15.70
CA THR A 9 9.60 -2.39 -15.98
C THR A 9 10.50 -3.09 -14.95
N LEU A 10 11.57 -2.44 -14.48
CA LEU A 10 12.45 -2.97 -13.42
C LEU A 10 11.76 -2.97 -12.04
N CYS A 11 10.90 -1.99 -11.76
CA CYS A 11 10.11 -1.94 -10.52
C CYS A 11 9.03 -3.04 -10.51
N SER A 12 8.40 -3.33 -11.66
CA SER A 12 7.47 -4.46 -11.78
C SER A 12 8.14 -5.82 -11.58
N LEU A 13 9.41 -5.97 -11.98
CA LEU A 13 10.17 -7.22 -11.82
C LEU A 13 10.59 -7.45 -10.35
N LEU A 14 10.76 -6.38 -9.57
CA LEU A 14 11.13 -6.43 -8.15
C LEU A 14 9.93 -6.64 -7.21
N VAL A 15 8.70 -6.38 -7.69
CA VAL A 15 7.45 -6.65 -6.96
C VAL A 15 6.99 -8.11 -7.10
N MET A 16 7.39 -8.83 -8.16
CA MET A 16 7.07 -10.26 -8.31
C MET A 16 7.58 -11.15 -7.16
N PRO A 17 8.80 -10.97 -6.61
CA PRO A 17 9.25 -11.78 -5.46
C PRO A 17 8.54 -11.42 -4.14
N THR A 18 8.00 -10.21 -3.96
CA THR A 18 7.30 -9.84 -2.71
C THR A 18 5.88 -10.40 -2.61
N MET A 19 5.35 -10.98 -3.70
CA MET A 19 4.11 -11.77 -3.66
C MET A 19 4.34 -13.20 -3.15
N THR A 20 5.58 -13.71 -3.18
CA THR A 20 5.93 -15.07 -2.76
C THR A 20 6.61 -15.10 -1.38
N MET A 21 7.23 -14.00 -0.94
CA MET A 21 7.91 -13.92 0.37
C MET A 21 7.22 -12.91 1.30
N ALA A 22 5.96 -13.17 1.64
CA ALA A 22 5.29 -12.58 2.79
C ALA A 22 4.47 -13.68 3.51
N MET A 23 5.15 -14.79 3.80
CA MET A 23 4.69 -15.80 4.75
C MET A 23 5.35 -15.51 6.09
N ASP A 24 4.74 -14.61 6.84
CA ASP A 24 4.65 -14.77 8.29
C ASP A 24 3.94 -16.11 8.51
N VAL A 25 4.71 -17.15 8.83
CA VAL A 25 4.18 -18.46 9.25
C VAL A 25 3.71 -18.31 10.69
N ASP A 26 2.59 -17.61 10.85
CA ASP A 26 1.74 -17.78 12.02
C ASP A 26 1.01 -19.12 11.79
N LEU A 27 1.53 -20.18 12.41
CA LEU A 27 1.12 -21.59 12.23
C LEU A 27 -0.37 -21.81 12.54
N THR A 28 -1.02 -20.84 13.19
CA THR A 28 -2.46 -20.83 13.48
C THR A 28 -3.32 -20.15 12.41
N LYS A 29 -2.76 -19.24 11.60
CA LYS A 29 -3.49 -18.52 10.54
C LYS A 29 -3.34 -19.17 9.17
N THR A 30 -2.30 -19.96 8.92
CA THR A 30 -2.14 -20.69 7.64
C THR A 30 -3.15 -21.84 7.52
N THR A 31 -3.44 -22.52 8.62
CA THR A 31 -4.52 -23.52 8.70
C THR A 31 -5.90 -22.87 8.62
N ALA A 32 -6.09 -21.69 9.21
CA ALA A 32 -7.32 -20.92 9.08
C ALA A 32 -7.52 -20.37 7.66
N LYS A 33 -6.46 -19.89 6.99
CA LYS A 33 -6.51 -19.36 5.62
C LYS A 33 -6.80 -20.45 4.59
N GLY A 34 -6.19 -21.62 4.75
CA GLY A 34 -6.55 -22.82 3.98
C GLY A 34 -8.03 -23.18 4.21
N LEU A 35 -8.49 -23.19 5.47
CA LEU A 35 -9.89 -23.48 5.80
C LEU A 35 -10.88 -22.45 5.24
N THR A 36 -10.55 -21.16 5.21
CA THR A 36 -11.38 -20.11 4.60
C THR A 36 -11.37 -20.15 3.07
N ASP A 37 -10.24 -20.51 2.46
CA ASP A 37 -10.12 -20.70 1.01
C ASP A 37 -10.91 -21.94 0.55
N PHE A 38 -10.89 -23.03 1.34
CA PHE A 38 -11.73 -24.20 1.10
C PHE A 38 -13.21 -23.95 1.38
N GLN A 39 -13.59 -23.15 2.39
CA GLN A 39 -14.99 -22.74 2.59
C GLN A 39 -15.52 -21.89 1.43
N THR A 40 -14.67 -21.04 0.84
CA THR A 40 -15.00 -20.22 -0.33
C THR A 40 -15.14 -21.05 -1.60
N GLN A 41 -14.31 -22.09 -1.77
CA GLN A 41 -14.37 -23.01 -2.90
C GLN A 41 -15.53 -24.04 -2.78
N ALA A 42 -15.88 -24.43 -1.55
CA ALA A 42 -16.95 -25.40 -1.27
C ALA A 42 -18.36 -24.80 -1.21
N GLY A 43 -18.53 -23.48 -1.46
CA GLY A 43 -19.84 -22.82 -1.48
C GLY A 43 -20.50 -22.65 -0.11
N TYR A 44 -19.77 -22.89 0.98
CA TYR A 44 -20.23 -22.71 2.37
C TYR A 44 -19.71 -21.43 3.03
N ALA A 45 -18.78 -20.70 2.41
CA ALA A 45 -18.55 -19.31 2.76
C ALA A 45 -19.75 -18.53 2.24
N SER A 46 -20.58 -18.10 3.19
CA SER A 46 -21.76 -17.27 3.04
C SER A 46 -21.77 -16.48 1.73
N SER A 47 -22.87 -16.59 0.99
CA SER A 47 -23.19 -15.69 -0.12
C SER A 47 -23.24 -14.20 0.30
N ASP A 48 -22.99 -13.89 1.57
CA ASP A 48 -22.50 -12.61 2.06
C ASP A 48 -20.97 -12.56 2.03
N LYS A 49 -20.39 -12.31 0.85
CA LYS A 49 -19.13 -11.55 0.82
C LYS A 49 -19.46 -10.18 1.41
N ASN A 50 -19.38 -10.08 2.73
CA ASN A 50 -19.67 -8.87 3.47
C ASN A 50 -18.99 -7.71 2.75
N LEU A 51 -19.75 -6.65 2.47
CA LEU A 51 -19.25 -5.44 1.80
C LEU A 51 -17.94 -4.96 2.44
N VAL A 52 -17.79 -5.20 3.75
CA VAL A 52 -16.59 -4.94 4.55
C VAL A 52 -15.32 -5.62 4.00
N GLU A 53 -15.40 -6.86 3.54
CA GLU A 53 -14.23 -7.63 3.07
C GLU A 53 -13.81 -7.22 1.65
N ILE A 54 -14.78 -6.97 0.77
CA ILE A 54 -14.53 -6.41 -0.56
C ILE A 54 -13.92 -5.01 -0.43
N VAL A 55 -14.48 -4.16 0.42
CA VAL A 55 -13.96 -2.80 0.67
C VAL A 55 -12.57 -2.87 1.30
N GLY A 56 -12.33 -3.75 2.27
CA GLY A 56 -11.02 -3.94 2.87
C GLY A 56 -9.94 -4.34 1.86
N ASN A 57 -10.28 -5.25 0.93
CA ASN A 57 -9.34 -5.68 -0.10
C ASN A 57 -9.05 -4.56 -1.13
N VAL A 58 -10.07 -3.79 -1.52
CA VAL A 58 -9.91 -2.63 -2.41
C VAL A 58 -9.02 -1.56 -1.76
N VAL A 59 -9.27 -1.23 -0.48
CA VAL A 59 -8.45 -0.27 0.26
C VAL A 59 -6.99 -0.72 0.30
N LYS A 60 -6.72 -2.01 0.52
CA LYS A 60 -5.35 -2.55 0.54
C LYS A 60 -4.65 -2.44 -0.83
N ILE A 61 -5.36 -2.74 -1.92
CA ILE A 61 -4.84 -2.53 -3.29
C ILE A 61 -4.51 -1.06 -3.54
N VAL A 62 -5.39 -0.14 -3.13
CA VAL A 62 -5.20 1.29 -3.36
C VAL A 62 -4.05 1.83 -2.51
N LEU A 63 -3.93 1.38 -1.25
CA LEU A 63 -2.85 1.78 -0.34
C LEU A 63 -1.47 1.36 -0.86
N THR A 64 -1.36 0.14 -1.37
CA THR A 64 -0.11 -0.39 -1.93
C THR A 64 0.29 0.37 -3.20
N LEU A 65 -0.66 0.66 -4.08
CA LEU A 65 -0.40 1.45 -5.29
C LEU A 65 0.01 2.89 -4.95
N LEU A 66 -0.68 3.54 -4.00
CA LEU A 66 -0.32 4.87 -3.50
C LEU A 66 1.08 4.91 -2.88
N GLY A 67 1.46 3.91 -2.10
CA GLY A 67 2.79 3.83 -1.48
C GLY A 67 3.92 3.80 -2.53
N VAL A 68 3.73 3.06 -3.62
CA VAL A 68 4.68 3.02 -4.74
C VAL A 68 4.78 4.38 -5.43
N VAL A 69 3.65 5.07 -5.64
CA VAL A 69 3.64 6.42 -6.24
C VAL A 69 4.43 7.42 -5.39
N VAL A 70 4.23 7.41 -4.07
CA VAL A 70 4.97 8.29 -3.15
C VAL A 70 6.47 8.03 -3.22
N LEU A 71 6.90 6.76 -3.27
CA LEU A 71 8.31 6.41 -3.40
C LEU A 71 8.94 6.99 -4.69
N VAL A 72 8.23 6.89 -5.82
CA VAL A 72 8.72 7.43 -7.10
C VAL A 72 8.88 8.95 -7.04
N ILE A 73 7.95 9.66 -6.39
CA ILE A 73 8.01 11.11 -6.22
C ILE A 73 9.22 11.51 -5.37
N ILE A 74 9.50 10.78 -4.28
CA ILE A 74 10.66 11.04 -3.41
C ILE A 74 11.97 10.88 -4.20
N ILE A 75 12.09 9.82 -5.00
CA ILE A 75 13.29 9.60 -5.83
C ILE A 75 13.45 10.73 -6.86
N TYR A 76 12.36 11.12 -7.53
CA TYR A 76 12.38 12.21 -8.51
C TYR A 76 12.78 13.55 -7.87
N ALA A 77 12.19 13.87 -6.71
CA ALA A 77 12.50 15.09 -5.97
C ALA A 77 13.94 15.09 -5.46
N GLY A 78 14.46 13.94 -5.03
CA GLY A 78 15.86 13.78 -4.61
C GLY A 78 16.84 13.98 -5.78
N PHE A 79 16.54 13.44 -6.95
CA PHE A 79 17.35 13.68 -8.15
C PHE A 79 17.32 15.14 -8.60
N LEU A 80 16.16 15.78 -8.56
CA LEU A 80 16.02 17.19 -8.87
C LEU A 80 16.84 18.05 -7.90
N TRP A 81 16.87 17.68 -6.62
CA TRP A 81 17.67 18.38 -5.61
C TRP A 81 19.17 18.19 -5.83
N MET A 82 19.60 16.97 -6.13
CA MET A 82 21.02 16.64 -6.35
C MET A 82 21.57 17.27 -7.64
N THR A 83 20.72 17.43 -8.67
CA THR A 83 21.09 18.04 -9.96
C THR A 83 20.91 19.56 -10.00
N ALA A 84 20.36 20.17 -8.95
CA ALA A 84 20.08 21.62 -8.92
C ALA A 84 21.35 22.49 -8.96
N GLY A 85 22.53 21.96 -8.60
CA GLY A 85 23.84 22.57 -8.86
C GLY A 85 24.04 24.00 -8.35
N GLY A 86 23.26 24.44 -7.35
CA GLY A 86 23.29 25.81 -6.82
C GLY A 86 22.21 26.76 -7.35
N ASN A 87 21.35 26.32 -8.27
CA ASN A 87 20.20 27.11 -8.70
C ASN A 87 19.08 27.06 -7.64
N GLU A 88 18.86 28.18 -6.93
CA GLU A 88 17.89 28.28 -5.83
C GLU A 88 16.46 27.89 -6.24
N ASP A 89 16.05 28.18 -7.48
CA ASP A 89 14.72 27.84 -7.98
C ASP A 89 14.48 26.33 -8.02
N GLN A 90 15.49 25.57 -8.46
CA GLN A 90 15.42 24.11 -8.51
C GLN A 90 15.47 23.50 -7.11
N VAL A 91 16.27 24.08 -6.21
CA VAL A 91 16.32 23.66 -4.79
C VAL A 91 14.97 23.89 -4.11
N LYS A 92 14.36 25.06 -4.33
CA LYS A 92 13.07 25.42 -3.74
C LYS A 92 11.95 24.51 -4.26
N LYS A 93 11.91 24.26 -5.58
CA LYS A 93 10.97 23.28 -6.15
C LYS A 93 11.16 21.89 -5.56
N SER A 94 12.38 21.39 -5.50
CA SER A 94 12.67 20.05 -4.96
C SER A 94 12.24 19.92 -3.50
N LYS A 95 12.48 20.95 -2.70
CA LYS A 95 12.06 21.00 -1.30
C LYS A 95 10.53 20.99 -1.16
N GLN A 96 9.82 21.74 -2.01
CA GLN A 96 8.35 21.71 -2.06
C GLN A 96 7.83 20.30 -2.38
N TRP A 97 8.43 19.62 -3.36
CA TRP A 97 8.06 18.25 -3.73
C TRP A 97 8.31 17.25 -2.58
N LEU A 98 9.43 17.37 -1.86
CA LEU A 98 9.70 16.53 -0.70
C LEU A 98 8.69 16.76 0.44
N ILE A 99 8.36 18.02 0.75
CA ILE A 99 7.37 18.34 1.79
C ILE A 99 6.01 17.73 1.41
N ASN A 100 5.59 17.89 0.16
CA ASN A 100 4.33 17.31 -0.32
C ASN A 100 4.34 15.77 -0.25
N ALA A 101 5.48 15.12 -0.57
CA ALA A 101 5.62 13.68 -0.46
C ALA A 101 5.53 13.18 0.99
N VAL A 102 6.13 13.91 1.94
CA VAL A 102 6.05 13.58 3.38
C VAL A 102 4.62 13.72 3.89
N ILE A 103 3.90 14.77 3.48
CA ILE A 103 2.49 14.95 3.83
C ILE A 103 1.64 13.81 3.25
N GLY A 104 1.90 13.41 2.01
CA GLY A 104 1.23 12.26 1.38
C GLY A 104 1.46 10.96 2.15
N LEU A 105 2.71 10.70 2.58
CA LEU A 105 3.04 9.54 3.41
C LEU A 105 2.29 9.57 4.75
N ALA A 106 2.27 10.73 5.41
CA ALA A 106 1.55 10.91 6.67
C ALA A 106 0.04 10.68 6.52
N LEU A 107 -0.57 11.14 5.43
CA LEU A 107 -1.99 10.91 5.14
C LEU A 107 -2.31 9.42 4.94
N ILE A 108 -1.45 8.67 4.26
CA ILE A 108 -1.65 7.23 4.06
C ILE A 108 -1.61 6.49 5.41
N LEU A 109 -0.65 6.81 6.26
CA LEU A 109 -0.51 6.24 7.60
C LEU A 109 -1.73 6.59 8.48
N ALA A 110 -2.18 7.86 8.42
CA ALA A 110 -3.35 8.32 9.15
C ALA A 110 -4.64 7.63 8.67
N ALA A 111 -4.84 7.50 7.35
CA ALA A 111 -6.00 6.83 6.77
C ALA A 111 -6.08 5.36 7.23
N TYR A 112 -4.94 4.66 7.25
CA TYR A 112 -4.87 3.28 7.74
C TYR A 112 -5.21 3.18 9.23
N ALA A 113 -4.64 4.06 10.05
CA ALA A 113 -4.91 4.09 11.49
C ALA A 113 -6.41 4.34 11.77
N ILE A 114 -7.03 5.30 11.09
CA ILE A 114 -8.45 5.61 11.23
C ILE A 114 -9.31 4.43 10.75
N SER A 115 -9.00 3.84 9.60
CA SER A 115 -9.77 2.70 9.09
C SER A 115 -9.73 1.50 10.05
N SER A 116 -8.56 1.19 10.60
CA SER A 116 -8.41 0.11 11.58
C SER A 116 -9.16 0.41 12.88
N PHE A 117 -9.14 1.67 13.31
CA PHE A 117 -9.88 2.11 14.50
C PHE A 117 -11.39 1.95 14.32
N VAL A 118 -11.94 2.39 13.18
CA VAL A 118 -13.38 2.27 12.91
C VAL A 118 -13.83 0.81 12.85
N VAL A 119 -13.06 -0.05 12.17
CA VAL A 119 -13.39 -1.49 12.07
C VAL A 119 -13.34 -2.17 13.43
N GLN A 120 -12.34 -1.87 14.27
CA GLN A 120 -12.24 -2.44 15.62
C GLN A 120 -13.40 -2.02 16.53
N ASN A 121 -13.86 -0.78 16.44
CA ASN A 121 -15.00 -0.29 17.21
C ASN A 121 -16.31 -0.97 16.78
N LEU A 122 -16.53 -1.14 15.46
CA LEU A 122 -17.70 -1.84 14.92
C LEU A 122 -17.70 -3.33 15.29
N ALA A 123 -16.54 -3.99 15.21
CA ALA A 123 -16.39 -5.40 15.59
C ALA A 123 -16.63 -5.61 17.10
N SER A 124 -16.10 -4.71 17.94
CA SER A 124 -16.26 -4.77 19.40
C SER A 124 -17.71 -4.50 19.84
N ALA A 125 -18.46 -3.69 19.10
CA ALA A 125 -19.87 -3.38 19.42
C ALA A 125 -20.84 -4.52 19.04
N THR A 126 -20.48 -5.37 18.09
CA THR A 126 -21.33 -6.48 17.61
C THR A 126 -21.12 -7.77 18.43
N THR A 127 -19.97 -7.91 19.11
CA THR A 127 -19.65 -9.08 19.94
C THR A 127 -20.14 -8.96 21.40
N LYS A 128 -21.22 -8.20 21.64
CA LYS A 128 -21.93 -8.14 22.93
C LYS A 128 -23.37 -8.59 22.79
#